data_AF-W9DZ06-F1
#
_entry.id   AF-W9DZ06-F1
#
_cell.length_a   1.000
_cell.length_b   1.000
_cell.length_c   1.000
_cell.angle_alpha   90.00
_cell.angle_beta   90.00
_cell.angle_gamma   90.00
#
_symmetry.space_group_name_H-M   'P 1'
#
loop_
_entity.id
_entity.type
_entity.pdbx_description
1 polymer ?
#
loop_
_entity_poly.entity_id
_entity_poly.type
_entity_poly.pdbx_seq_one_letter_code
_entity_poly.pdbx_strand_id
1 'polypeptide(L)'
;MEIEAKFIISERDSFEKLKGITSIAGFDAGEPVDKEFTDTYLDTMDMAIYASGFSFRCREKGSKVTYTLKSLSTSNSLVHMREEVEFTLTEKLPVKDWDNCVLRERVLSMTGSGELFPLFTVTHKRTDFLLGTGQRNVAELSFDDVILKCEKSKKSYLELEVELTGDGTESELNQIAEYLRDEEGLTPGSSSKFDNGLKLFMKNVRKNASILNYNIDAENRTVKYSPLQEIIEEYGIEREHARRVAENSYRLFTELKSIHHLRSELLHTLRIASLVHDIGVMTDVKKHHKVGRDILSETCPDELPCPLCAILPWMAFLHKKRIDLKKLEKLSLKRNFFILPSQMREDILILSAILRMADGLDYSRMGSRITEIDLTKEDIIVKISGKGAELDADRADTKADLWRLLFERDIYFREDY
;
A
#
# COMPACT_ATOMS: atom_id res chain seq x y z
N MET A 1 -16.78 19.38 -4.00
CA MET A 1 -16.89 18.84 -2.62
C MET A 1 -18.15 18.02 -2.59
N GLU A 2 -18.07 16.80 -2.07
CA GLU A 2 -19.22 15.95 -1.79
C GLU A 2 -19.58 16.05 -0.31
N ILE A 3 -20.87 15.96 0.01
CA ILE A 3 -21.39 15.99 1.37
C ILE A 3 -22.22 14.73 1.59
N GLU A 4 -21.80 13.86 2.51
CA GLU A 4 -22.41 12.53 2.70
C GLU A 4 -22.57 12.15 4.17
N ALA A 5 -23.59 11.36 4.49
CA ALA A 5 -23.73 10.65 5.75
C ALA A 5 -23.59 9.14 5.51
N LYS A 6 -23.04 8.40 6.47
CA LYS A 6 -22.78 6.98 6.33
C LYS A 6 -23.23 6.17 7.54
N PHE A 7 -23.80 5.00 7.25
CA PHE A 7 -24.29 4.05 8.23
C PHE A 7 -23.83 2.63 7.88
N ILE A 8 -23.51 1.85 8.90
CA ILE A 8 -23.29 0.41 8.79
C ILE A 8 -24.59 -0.30 9.18
N ILE A 9 -24.99 -1.28 8.35
CA ILE A 9 -26.16 -2.11 8.60
C ILE A 9 -25.69 -3.46 9.13
N SER A 10 -26.15 -3.83 10.34
CA SER A 10 -25.65 -5.03 11.03
C SER A 10 -26.28 -6.32 10.50
N GLU A 11 -27.52 -6.24 10.02
CA GLU A 11 -28.32 -7.40 9.63
C GLU A 11 -28.84 -7.28 8.20
N ARG A 12 -28.84 -8.41 7.47
CA ARG A 12 -29.30 -8.46 6.08
C ARG A 12 -30.81 -8.23 5.96
N ASP A 13 -31.59 -8.66 6.95
CA ASP A 13 -33.05 -8.43 6.96
C ASP A 13 -33.36 -6.93 7.06
N SER A 14 -32.63 -6.18 7.90
CA SER A 14 -32.74 -4.72 7.95
C SER A 14 -32.33 -4.05 6.64
N PHE A 15 -31.26 -4.54 6.00
CA PHE A 15 -30.81 -4.04 4.69
C PHE A 15 -31.88 -4.23 3.61
N GLU A 16 -32.50 -5.42 3.52
CA GLU A 16 -33.56 -5.68 2.55
C GLU A 16 -34.85 -4.91 2.87
N LYS A 17 -35.20 -4.78 4.15
CA LYS A 17 -36.35 -3.97 4.59
C LYS A 17 -36.17 -2.49 4.21
N LEU A 18 -35.00 -1.93 4.46
CA LEU A 18 -34.71 -0.52 4.15
C LEU A 18 -34.66 -0.24 2.65
N LYS A 19 -34.31 -1.21 1.80
CA LYS A 19 -34.45 -1.04 0.34
C LYS A 19 -35.91 -0.97 -0.13
N GLY A 20 -36.88 -1.40 0.69
CA GLY A 20 -38.31 -1.35 0.38
C GLY A 20 -39.00 -0.04 0.78
N ILE A 21 -38.26 0.96 1.27
CA ILE A 21 -38.84 2.22 1.72
C ILE A 21 -39.34 3.05 0.54
N THR A 22 -40.49 3.69 0.73
CA THR A 22 -41.10 4.60 -0.26
C THR A 22 -40.89 6.06 0.10
N SER A 23 -40.53 6.37 1.35
CA SER A 23 -40.18 7.71 1.80
C SER A 23 -39.25 7.67 3.03
N ILE A 24 -38.42 8.71 3.18
CA ILE A 24 -37.57 8.94 4.35
C ILE A 24 -37.67 10.40 4.76
N ALA A 25 -37.90 10.67 6.05
CA ALA A 25 -37.89 12.04 6.59
C ALA A 25 -38.78 13.05 5.84
N GLY A 26 -39.86 12.59 5.18
CA GLY A 26 -40.75 13.41 4.37
C GLY A 26 -40.35 13.59 2.90
N PHE A 27 -39.29 12.93 2.44
CA PHE A 27 -38.89 12.86 1.03
C PHE A 27 -39.30 11.52 0.42
N ASP A 28 -39.84 11.56 -0.79
CA ASP A 28 -40.23 10.35 -1.53
C ASP A 28 -38.98 9.68 -2.11
N ALA A 29 -38.94 8.35 -2.06
CA ALA A 29 -37.90 7.56 -2.70
C ALA A 29 -38.31 7.23 -4.15
N GLY A 30 -37.42 7.51 -5.10
CA GLY A 30 -37.57 7.16 -6.50
C GLY A 30 -37.38 5.66 -6.76
N GLU A 31 -37.47 5.28 -8.03
CA GLU A 31 -37.27 3.90 -8.48
C GLU A 31 -35.83 3.42 -8.19
N PRO A 32 -35.66 2.20 -7.65
CA PRO A 32 -34.33 1.64 -7.35
C PRO A 32 -33.54 1.37 -8.63
N VAL A 33 -32.23 1.65 -8.58
CA VAL A 33 -31.30 1.32 -9.66
C VAL A 33 -30.20 0.39 -9.15
N ASP A 34 -30.24 -0.86 -9.60
CA ASP A 34 -29.22 -1.85 -9.27
C ASP A 34 -27.96 -1.70 -10.13
N LYS A 35 -26.79 -1.80 -9.49
CA LYS A 35 -25.47 -1.65 -10.09
C LYS A 35 -24.52 -2.68 -9.48
N GLU A 36 -23.66 -3.27 -10.32
CA GLU A 36 -22.53 -4.07 -9.87
C GLU A 36 -21.24 -3.54 -10.52
N PHE A 37 -20.19 -3.36 -9.72
CA PHE A 37 -18.89 -2.87 -10.17
C PHE A 37 -17.79 -3.22 -9.16
N THR A 38 -16.53 -3.08 -9.59
CA THR A 38 -15.36 -3.30 -8.73
C THR A 38 -14.43 -2.09 -8.74
N ASP A 39 -14.02 -1.68 -7.55
CA ASP A 39 -13.00 -0.66 -7.32
C ASP A 39 -11.67 -1.35 -6.97
N THR A 40 -10.58 -0.98 -7.65
CA THR A 40 -9.21 -1.32 -7.25
C THR A 40 -8.57 -0.08 -6.62
N TYR A 41 -8.18 -0.16 -5.35
CA TYR A 41 -7.45 0.92 -4.68
C TYR A 41 -5.96 0.82 -4.98
N LEU A 42 -5.35 1.94 -5.31
CA LEU A 42 -4.01 2.05 -5.85
C LEU A 42 -3.19 3.07 -5.05
N ASP A 43 -1.93 2.77 -4.80
CA ASP A 43 -0.96 3.71 -4.23
C ASP A 43 0.48 3.30 -4.64
N THR A 44 1.46 4.15 -4.39
CA THR A 44 2.88 3.81 -4.56
C THR A 44 3.37 2.91 -3.42
N MET A 45 4.54 2.29 -3.59
CA MET A 45 5.10 1.39 -2.56
C MET A 45 5.35 2.08 -1.21
N ASP A 46 5.62 3.38 -1.22
CA ASP A 46 5.78 4.25 -0.05
C ASP A 46 4.48 4.95 0.39
N MET A 47 3.33 4.56 -0.16
CA MET A 47 2.00 5.09 0.20
C MET A 47 1.88 6.61 0.01
N ALA A 48 2.42 7.16 -1.08
CA ALA A 48 2.52 8.61 -1.29
C ALA A 48 1.16 9.32 -1.43
N ILE A 49 0.15 8.64 -1.99
CA ILE A 49 -1.20 9.21 -2.12
C ILE A 49 -1.88 9.27 -0.75
N TYR A 50 -1.83 8.16 0.00
CA TYR A 50 -2.33 8.11 1.38
C TYR A 50 -1.65 9.15 2.27
N ALA A 51 -0.32 9.26 2.18
CA ALA A 51 0.47 10.25 2.89
C ALA A 51 0.07 11.69 2.58
N SER A 52 -0.42 11.94 1.36
CA SER A 52 -0.91 13.25 0.93
C SER A 52 -2.33 13.54 1.41
N GLY A 53 -2.96 12.63 2.16
CA GLY A 53 -4.33 12.78 2.68
C GLY A 53 -5.42 12.34 1.71
N PHE A 54 -5.11 11.48 0.73
CA PHE A 54 -6.05 11.02 -0.29
C PHE A 54 -6.12 9.49 -0.38
N SER A 55 -7.22 9.01 -0.95
CA SER A 55 -7.34 7.65 -1.49
C SER A 55 -7.52 7.73 -3.00
N PHE A 56 -6.95 6.78 -3.73
CA PHE A 56 -7.08 6.70 -5.18
C PHE A 56 -7.60 5.33 -5.60
N ARG A 57 -8.63 5.31 -6.44
CA ARG A 57 -9.25 4.08 -6.94
C ARG A 57 -9.47 4.11 -8.43
N CYS A 58 -9.46 2.92 -9.03
CA CYS A 58 -9.88 2.64 -10.40
C CYS A 58 -11.12 1.75 -10.35
N ARG A 59 -12.26 2.28 -10.79
CA ARG A 59 -13.54 1.57 -10.92
C ARG A 59 -13.70 1.03 -12.32
N GLU A 60 -13.97 -0.27 -12.43
CA GLU A 60 -14.28 -0.94 -13.69
C GLU A 60 -15.77 -1.29 -13.72
N LYS A 61 -16.52 -0.72 -14.68
CA LYS A 61 -17.96 -0.94 -14.85
C LYS A 61 -18.35 -1.00 -16.33
N GLY A 62 -18.56 -2.21 -16.84
CA GLY A 62 -18.85 -2.41 -18.27
C GLY A 62 -17.70 -1.92 -19.14
N SER A 63 -17.99 -1.01 -20.08
CA SER A 63 -17.00 -0.38 -20.96
C SER A 63 -16.42 0.94 -20.44
N LYS A 64 -16.65 1.27 -19.16
CA LYS A 64 -16.17 2.51 -18.54
C LYS A 64 -15.19 2.20 -17.42
N VAL A 65 -14.09 2.95 -17.39
CA VAL A 65 -13.09 2.94 -16.33
C VAL A 65 -13.05 4.32 -15.70
N THR A 66 -13.49 4.44 -14.45
CA THR A 66 -13.49 5.73 -13.72
C THR A 66 -12.40 5.71 -12.66
N TYR A 67 -11.53 6.70 -12.69
CA TYR A 67 -10.55 6.93 -11.64
C TYR A 67 -11.07 8.03 -10.72
N THR A 68 -10.94 7.80 -9.41
CA THR A 68 -11.39 8.74 -8.39
C THR A 68 -10.24 8.99 -7.43
N LEU A 69 -9.94 10.27 -7.17
CA LEU A 69 -9.13 10.69 -6.04
C LEU A 69 -10.04 11.38 -5.03
N LYS A 70 -10.12 10.82 -3.82
CA LYS A 70 -11.00 11.28 -2.73
C LYS A 70 -10.19 11.63 -1.49
N SER A 71 -10.41 12.81 -0.91
CA SER A 71 -9.76 13.20 0.34
C SER A 71 -10.16 12.26 1.47
N LEU A 72 -9.23 11.97 2.36
CA LEU A 72 -9.50 11.21 3.57
C LEU A 72 -10.30 12.09 4.54
N SER A 73 -11.25 11.48 5.27
CA SER A 73 -12.00 12.19 6.30
C SER A 73 -11.13 12.35 7.54
N THR A 74 -11.09 13.55 8.11
CA THR A 74 -10.48 13.83 9.42
C THR A 74 -11.53 14.12 10.51
N SER A 75 -12.83 14.13 10.17
CA SER A 75 -13.90 14.48 11.10
C SER A 75 -14.69 13.25 11.56
N ASN A 76 -15.06 13.26 12.85
CA ASN A 76 -15.99 12.30 13.45
C ASN A 76 -17.46 12.76 13.38
N SER A 77 -17.77 13.72 12.49
CA SER A 77 -19.14 14.19 12.27
C SER A 77 -19.95 13.12 11.53
N LEU A 78 -21.26 13.08 11.76
CA LEU A 78 -22.18 12.18 11.03
C LEU A 78 -22.21 12.50 9.53
N VAL A 79 -22.15 13.79 9.21
CA VAL A 79 -22.04 14.31 7.85
C VAL A 79 -20.60 14.68 7.57
N HIS A 80 -20.05 14.17 6.47
CA HIS A 80 -18.69 14.38 6.02
C HIS A 80 -18.67 15.24 4.77
N MET A 81 -17.72 16.18 4.70
CA MET A 81 -17.46 16.97 3.51
C MET A 81 -16.09 16.60 2.95
N ARG A 82 -16.04 16.11 1.71
CA ARG A 82 -14.80 15.58 1.12
C ARG A 82 -14.56 16.11 -0.28
N GLU A 83 -13.29 16.30 -0.60
CA GLU A 83 -12.89 16.63 -1.95
C GLU A 83 -12.88 15.33 -2.78
N GLU A 84 -13.54 15.36 -3.93
CA GLU A 84 -13.55 14.25 -4.90
C GLU A 84 -13.29 14.81 -6.30
N VAL A 85 -12.40 14.14 -7.03
CA VAL A 85 -12.10 14.44 -8.43
C VAL A 85 -12.12 13.13 -9.20
N GLU A 86 -12.92 13.08 -10.27
CA GLU A 86 -13.09 11.91 -11.11
C GLU A 86 -12.62 12.15 -12.56
N PHE A 87 -12.18 11.08 -13.20
CA PHE A 87 -11.86 11.06 -14.62
C PHE A 87 -12.24 9.70 -15.22
N THR A 88 -12.97 9.70 -16.33
CA THR A 88 -13.47 8.47 -16.96
C THR A 88 -12.82 8.24 -18.32
N LEU A 89 -12.38 7.00 -18.54
CA LEU A 89 -11.83 6.48 -19.77
C LEU A 89 -12.66 5.29 -20.29
N THR A 90 -12.43 4.89 -21.54
CA THR A 90 -13.02 3.70 -22.14
C THR A 90 -12.21 2.43 -21.88
N GLU A 91 -10.95 2.58 -21.46
CA GLU A 91 -10.06 1.48 -21.12
C GLU A 91 -9.10 1.89 -19.99
N LYS A 92 -8.44 0.89 -19.41
CA LYS A 92 -7.51 1.09 -18.29
C LYS A 92 -6.14 1.49 -18.83
N LEU A 93 -5.72 2.72 -18.52
CA LEU A 93 -4.43 3.26 -18.94
C LEU A 93 -3.57 3.67 -17.74
N PRO A 94 -2.23 3.56 -17.82
CA PRO A 94 -1.35 4.19 -16.85
C PRO A 94 -1.60 5.70 -16.78
N VAL A 95 -1.54 6.28 -15.58
CA VAL A 95 -1.85 7.72 -15.35
C VAL A 95 -1.03 8.65 -16.26
N LYS A 96 0.24 8.32 -16.51
CA LYS A 96 1.13 9.09 -17.40
C LYS A 96 0.60 9.22 -18.84
N ASP A 97 -0.19 8.24 -19.29
CA ASP A 97 -0.68 8.10 -20.67
C ASP A 97 -2.08 8.70 -20.86
N TRP A 98 -2.68 9.28 -19.80
CA TRP A 98 -3.96 9.99 -19.90
C TRP A 98 -3.79 11.33 -20.62
N ASP A 99 -4.87 11.79 -21.25
CA ASP A 99 -4.98 13.18 -21.69
C ASP A 99 -4.78 14.15 -20.51
N ASN A 100 -4.35 15.38 -20.82
CA ASN A 100 -4.15 16.40 -19.80
C ASN A 100 -5.48 16.69 -19.08
N CYS A 101 -5.55 16.32 -17.81
CA CYS A 101 -6.68 16.59 -16.94
C CYS A 101 -6.19 16.88 -15.52
N VAL A 102 -7.02 17.58 -14.74
CA VAL A 102 -6.70 17.97 -13.35
C VAL A 102 -6.32 16.76 -12.50
N LEU A 103 -7.03 15.64 -12.67
CA LEU A 103 -6.74 14.42 -11.91
C LEU A 103 -5.35 13.85 -12.23
N ARG A 104 -4.97 13.84 -13.51
CA ARG A 104 -3.64 13.37 -13.96
C ARG A 104 -2.53 14.18 -13.30
N GLU A 105 -2.59 15.51 -13.41
CA GLU A 105 -1.58 16.40 -12.83
C GLU A 105 -1.46 16.22 -11.32
N ARG A 106 -2.61 16.11 -10.64
CA ARG A 106 -2.65 15.95 -9.20
C ARG A 106 -2.06 14.62 -8.74
N VAL A 107 -2.42 13.50 -9.37
CA VAL A 107 -1.86 12.19 -9.04
C VAL A 107 -0.35 12.17 -9.32
N LEU A 108 0.09 12.64 -10.48
CA LEU A 108 1.53 12.69 -10.83
C LEU A 108 2.34 13.59 -9.89
N SER A 109 1.74 14.67 -9.37
CA SER A 109 2.41 15.54 -8.38
C SER A 109 2.69 14.83 -7.04
N MET A 110 1.86 13.85 -6.66
CA MET A 110 2.05 13.06 -5.43
C MET A 110 2.98 11.87 -5.66
N THR A 111 2.78 11.14 -6.76
CA THR A 111 3.50 9.90 -7.03
C THR A 111 4.90 10.15 -7.62
N GLY A 112 5.10 11.31 -8.25
CA GLY A 112 6.31 11.60 -9.02
C GLY A 112 6.58 10.50 -10.04
N SER A 113 7.77 9.92 -9.99
CA SER A 113 8.18 8.85 -10.89
C SER A 113 7.78 7.43 -10.44
N GLY A 114 7.07 7.32 -9.30
CA GLY A 114 6.66 6.07 -8.68
C GLY A 114 5.53 5.35 -9.41
N GLU A 115 5.57 4.02 -9.38
CA GLU A 115 4.53 3.18 -9.97
C GLU A 115 3.37 2.93 -9.00
N LEU A 116 2.16 2.84 -9.54
CA LEU A 116 0.96 2.54 -8.76
C LEU A 116 0.74 1.04 -8.66
N PHE A 117 0.58 0.55 -7.44
CA PHE A 117 0.34 -0.85 -7.12
C PHE A 117 -1.07 -1.05 -6.54
N PRO A 118 -1.75 -2.15 -6.89
CA PRO A 118 -3.03 -2.50 -6.27
C PRO A 118 -2.83 -2.88 -4.81
N LEU A 119 -3.52 -2.16 -3.91
CA LEU A 119 -3.55 -2.45 -2.48
C LEU A 119 -4.60 -3.52 -2.14
N PHE A 120 -5.83 -3.32 -2.62
CA PHE A 120 -6.97 -4.21 -2.42
C PHE A 120 -8.09 -3.86 -3.39
N THR A 121 -9.07 -4.75 -3.52
CA THR A 121 -10.25 -4.56 -4.36
C THR A 121 -11.53 -4.55 -3.52
N VAL A 122 -12.52 -3.81 -3.99
CA VAL A 122 -13.84 -3.69 -3.37
C VAL A 122 -14.89 -3.97 -4.43
N THR A 123 -15.66 -5.02 -4.26
CA THR A 123 -16.81 -5.32 -5.13
C THR A 123 -18.07 -4.81 -4.47
N HIS A 124 -18.90 -4.14 -5.27
CA HIS A 124 -20.14 -3.51 -4.84
C HIS A 124 -21.32 -4.17 -5.56
N LYS A 125 -22.31 -4.61 -4.79
CA LYS A 125 -23.67 -4.78 -5.28
C LYS A 125 -24.50 -3.66 -4.66
N ARG A 126 -24.76 -2.64 -5.47
CA ARG A 126 -25.32 -1.36 -5.04
C ARG A 126 -26.75 -1.21 -5.55
N THR A 127 -27.66 -0.77 -4.69
CA THR A 127 -28.99 -0.29 -5.07
C THR A 127 -29.08 1.18 -4.71
N ASP A 128 -29.28 2.03 -5.71
CA ASP A 128 -29.39 3.49 -5.53
C ASP A 128 -30.85 3.96 -5.59
N PHE A 129 -31.18 4.95 -4.77
CA PHE A 129 -32.46 5.66 -4.76
C PHE A 129 -32.21 7.16 -4.79
N LEU A 130 -32.98 7.90 -5.58
CA LEU A 130 -33.04 9.35 -5.44
C LEU A 130 -34.14 9.70 -4.44
N LEU A 131 -33.82 10.49 -3.42
CA LEU A 131 -34.80 11.11 -2.53
C LEU A 131 -35.16 12.49 -3.05
N GLY A 132 -36.43 12.83 -3.01
CA GLY A 132 -36.86 14.14 -3.47
C GLY A 132 -38.28 14.52 -3.09
N THR A 133 -38.71 15.66 -3.62
CA THR A 133 -40.09 16.12 -3.54
C THR A 133 -40.52 16.58 -4.94
N GLY A 134 -41.44 15.86 -5.56
CA GLY A 134 -41.81 16.10 -6.95
C GLY A 134 -40.63 15.85 -7.91
N GLN A 135 -40.20 16.88 -8.64
CA GLN A 135 -39.07 16.78 -9.58
C GLN A 135 -37.71 17.12 -8.98
N ARG A 136 -37.67 17.65 -7.74
CA ARG A 136 -36.44 18.07 -7.07
C ARG A 136 -35.85 16.89 -6.33
N ASN A 137 -34.66 16.46 -6.73
CA ASN A 137 -33.87 15.49 -5.97
C ASN A 137 -33.10 16.23 -4.88
N VAL A 138 -33.00 15.65 -3.69
CA VAL A 138 -32.35 16.25 -2.53
C VAL A 138 -31.11 15.44 -2.18
N ALA A 139 -31.21 14.12 -2.15
CA ALA A 139 -30.11 13.22 -1.84
C ALA A 139 -30.17 11.94 -2.68
N GLU A 140 -29.03 11.28 -2.85
CA GLU A 140 -28.93 9.90 -3.34
C GLU A 140 -28.69 8.97 -2.13
N LEU A 141 -29.49 7.91 -2.01
CA LEU A 141 -29.23 6.80 -1.10
C LEU A 141 -28.55 5.68 -1.85
N SER A 142 -27.41 5.23 -1.35
CA SER A 142 -26.70 4.07 -1.88
C SER A 142 -26.65 2.96 -0.83
N PHE A 143 -27.37 1.87 -1.09
CA PHE A 143 -27.26 0.63 -0.32
C PHE A 143 -26.20 -0.25 -0.94
N ASP A 144 -25.11 -0.50 -0.22
CA ASP A 144 -24.02 -1.34 -0.70
C ASP A 144 -23.94 -2.67 0.07
N ASP A 145 -23.98 -3.78 -0.66
CA ASP A 145 -23.40 -5.05 -0.23
C ASP A 145 -21.94 -5.11 -0.68
N VAL A 146 -21.04 -4.90 0.27
CA VAL A 146 -19.61 -4.70 0.01
C VAL A 146 -18.83 -5.98 0.26
N ILE A 147 -17.98 -6.36 -0.70
CA ILE A 147 -16.98 -7.40 -0.54
C ILE A 147 -15.58 -6.81 -0.75
N LEU A 148 -14.84 -6.65 0.34
CA LEU A 148 -13.42 -6.32 0.33
C LEU A 148 -12.59 -7.58 0.14
N LYS A 149 -11.60 -7.51 -0.75
CA LYS A 149 -10.60 -8.56 -0.96
C LYS A 149 -9.20 -7.96 -0.93
N CYS A 150 -8.36 -8.51 -0.07
CA CYS A 150 -6.95 -8.19 0.04
C CYS A 150 -6.18 -9.51 0.06
N GLU A 151 -5.40 -9.78 -0.98
CA GLU A 151 -4.73 -11.06 -1.19
C GLU A 151 -5.72 -12.25 -1.07
N LYS A 152 -5.47 -13.16 -0.11
CA LYS A 152 -6.31 -14.33 0.19
C LYS A 152 -7.44 -14.04 1.19
N SER A 153 -7.44 -12.86 1.80
CA SER A 153 -8.42 -12.49 2.83
C SER A 153 -9.59 -11.74 2.22
N LYS A 154 -10.78 -11.95 2.80
CA LYS A 154 -12.00 -11.25 2.43
C LYS A 154 -12.69 -10.69 3.68
N LYS A 155 -13.39 -9.58 3.52
CA LYS A 155 -14.29 -9.00 4.52
C LYS A 155 -15.55 -8.52 3.80
N SER A 156 -16.71 -8.87 4.33
CA SER A 156 -18.00 -8.39 3.82
C SER A 156 -18.71 -7.56 4.87
N TYR A 157 -19.47 -6.57 4.43
CA TYR A 157 -20.30 -5.73 5.28
C TYR A 157 -21.35 -5.04 4.42
N LEU A 158 -22.40 -4.56 5.10
CA LEU A 158 -23.49 -3.81 4.49
C LEU A 158 -23.38 -2.37 4.96
N GLU A 159 -23.55 -1.42 4.05
CA GLU A 159 -23.57 0.00 4.38
C GLU A 159 -24.66 0.74 3.60
N LEU A 160 -25.06 1.86 4.17
CA LEU A 160 -25.94 2.86 3.57
C LEU A 160 -25.18 4.19 3.55
N GLU A 161 -25.02 4.76 2.36
CA GLU A 161 -24.52 6.11 2.14
C GLU A 161 -25.70 7.01 1.73
N VAL A 162 -25.76 8.23 2.27
CA VAL A 162 -26.68 9.29 1.85
C VAL A 162 -25.84 10.45 1.38
N GLU A 163 -25.90 10.77 0.10
CA GLU A 163 -25.10 11.83 -0.50
C GLU A 163 -25.98 12.99 -0.98
N LEU A 164 -25.59 14.22 -0.67
CA LEU A 164 -26.31 15.40 -1.11
C LEU A 164 -26.20 15.57 -2.62
N THR A 165 -27.33 15.72 -3.29
CA THR A 165 -27.35 16.10 -4.71
C THR A 165 -27.23 17.62 -4.88
N GLY A 166 -26.92 18.10 -6.09
CA GLY A 166 -26.76 19.54 -6.35
C GLY A 166 -27.99 20.41 -6.06
N ASP A 167 -29.18 19.81 -5.98
CA ASP A 167 -30.45 20.49 -5.72
C ASP A 167 -30.85 20.46 -4.22
N GLY A 168 -30.16 19.67 -3.39
CA GLY A 168 -30.40 19.55 -1.95
C GLY A 168 -29.62 20.56 -1.10
N THR A 169 -30.02 20.71 0.16
CA THR A 169 -29.29 21.53 1.16
C THR A 169 -28.71 20.66 2.29
N GLU A 170 -27.63 21.13 2.93
CA GLU A 170 -27.05 20.45 4.10
C GLU A 170 -28.05 20.26 5.25
N SER A 171 -29.01 21.18 5.42
CA SER A 171 -30.06 21.03 6.44
C SER A 171 -30.97 19.83 6.16
N GLU A 172 -31.30 19.60 4.88
CA GLU A 172 -32.13 18.46 4.48
C GLU A 172 -31.36 17.15 4.59
N LEU A 173 -30.06 17.14 4.23
CA LEU A 173 -29.21 15.97 4.46
C LEU A 173 -29.10 15.65 5.96
N ASN A 174 -28.90 16.67 6.80
CA ASN A 174 -28.89 16.47 8.25
C ASN A 174 -30.22 15.87 8.70
N GLN A 175 -31.37 16.41 8.29
CA GLN A 175 -32.68 15.85 8.63
C GLN A 175 -32.80 14.37 8.25
N ILE A 176 -32.35 13.98 7.04
CA ILE A 176 -32.35 12.58 6.60
C ILE A 176 -31.39 11.73 7.46
N ALA A 177 -30.18 12.22 7.71
CA ALA A 177 -29.18 11.52 8.51
C ALA A 177 -29.62 11.34 9.98
N GLU A 178 -30.31 12.34 10.55
CA GLU A 178 -30.87 12.26 11.90
C GLU A 178 -31.99 11.24 11.99
N TYR A 179 -32.88 11.20 11.00
CA TYR A 179 -33.91 10.17 10.88
C TYR A 179 -33.29 8.77 10.85
N LEU A 180 -32.31 8.54 9.97
CA LEU A 180 -31.65 7.24 9.81
C LEU A 180 -30.80 6.84 11.01
N ARG A 181 -30.29 7.79 11.79
CA ARG A 181 -29.56 7.52 13.03
C ARG A 181 -30.47 6.87 14.09
N ASP A 182 -31.75 7.19 14.10
CA ASP A 182 -32.73 6.68 15.06
C ASP A 182 -33.42 5.39 14.57
N GLU A 183 -33.14 4.95 13.33
CA GLU A 183 -33.65 3.71 12.76
C GLU A 183 -32.94 2.47 13.30
N GLU A 184 -33.74 1.44 13.60
CA GLU A 184 -33.23 0.20 14.18
C GLU A 184 -32.36 -0.59 13.19
N GLY A 185 -31.17 -1.00 13.64
CA GLY A 185 -30.21 -1.77 12.84
C GLY A 185 -29.21 -0.94 12.04
N LEU A 186 -29.33 0.39 12.08
CA LEU A 186 -28.33 1.33 11.54
C LEU A 186 -27.39 1.81 12.64
N THR A 187 -26.11 1.89 12.32
CA THR A 187 -25.10 2.50 13.19
C THR A 187 -24.32 3.54 12.41
N PRO A 188 -24.19 4.78 12.90
CA PRO A 188 -23.33 5.78 12.26
C PRO A 188 -21.92 5.24 12.05
N GLY A 189 -21.41 5.35 10.82
CA GLY A 189 -20.10 4.85 10.44
C GLY A 189 -19.26 5.95 9.81
N SER A 190 -18.09 6.25 10.37
CA SER A 190 -17.15 7.22 9.79
C SER A 190 -16.05 6.59 8.92
N SER A 191 -15.89 5.26 8.96
CA SER A 191 -14.84 4.59 8.20
C SER A 191 -15.19 4.50 6.72
N SER A 192 -14.31 4.97 5.87
CA SER A 192 -14.42 4.81 4.42
C SER A 192 -14.15 3.36 3.99
N LYS A 193 -14.55 3.04 2.75
CA LYS A 193 -14.21 1.76 2.09
C LYS A 193 -12.68 1.57 2.03
N PHE A 194 -11.92 2.64 1.81
CA PHE A 194 -10.46 2.65 1.88
C PHE A 194 -9.94 2.29 3.28
N ASP A 195 -10.46 2.92 4.34
CA ASP A 195 -10.03 2.64 5.73
C ASP A 195 -10.27 1.17 6.11
N ASN A 196 -11.41 0.63 5.69
CA ASN A 196 -11.73 -0.78 5.90
C ASN A 196 -10.78 -1.71 5.12
N GLY A 197 -10.40 -1.33 3.90
CA GLY A 197 -9.41 -2.05 3.11
C GLY A 197 -8.01 -2.00 3.72
N LEU A 198 -7.55 -0.83 4.20
CA LEU A 198 -6.26 -0.67 4.87
C LEU A 198 -6.19 -1.45 6.18
N LYS A 199 -7.28 -1.46 6.97
CA LYS A 199 -7.42 -2.33 8.16
C LYS A 199 -7.28 -3.81 7.80
N LEU A 200 -7.88 -4.26 6.68
CA LEU A 200 -7.77 -5.64 6.22
C LEU A 200 -6.34 -5.96 5.74
N PHE A 201 -5.71 -5.04 5.00
CA PHE A 201 -4.32 -5.13 4.59
C PHE A 201 -3.39 -5.30 5.80
N MET A 202 -3.52 -4.43 6.81
CA MET A 202 -2.72 -4.51 8.04
C MET A 202 -2.98 -5.78 8.85
N LYS A 203 -4.22 -6.29 8.86
CA LYS A 203 -4.54 -7.59 9.44
C LYS A 203 -3.82 -8.74 8.73
N ASN A 204 -3.70 -8.68 7.41
CA ASN A 204 -2.94 -9.68 6.64
C ASN A 204 -1.45 -9.63 6.98
N VAL A 205 -0.85 -8.45 7.10
CA VAL A 205 0.56 -8.31 7.50
C VAL A 205 0.82 -8.96 8.86
N ARG A 206 -0.07 -8.74 9.85
CA ARG A 206 0.01 -9.39 11.17
C ARG A 206 -0.16 -10.91 11.08
N LYS A 207 -1.10 -11.38 10.26
CA LYS A 207 -1.29 -12.82 10.02
C LYS A 207 -0.05 -13.45 9.37
N ASN A 208 0.59 -12.76 8.43
CA ASN A 208 1.83 -13.19 7.78
C ASN A 208 2.95 -13.35 8.82
N ALA A 209 3.09 -12.39 9.75
CA ALA A 209 4.03 -12.52 10.87
C ALA A 209 3.76 -13.77 11.73
N SER A 210 2.49 -14.07 12.02
CA SER A 210 2.09 -15.29 12.74
C SER A 210 2.37 -16.57 11.96
N ILE A 211 2.15 -16.59 10.64
CA ILE A 211 2.48 -17.74 9.77
C ILE A 211 3.99 -17.99 9.74
N LEU A 212 4.79 -16.91 9.71
CA LEU A 212 6.24 -17.01 9.68
C LEU A 212 6.79 -17.67 10.95
N ASN A 213 6.11 -17.46 12.08
CA ASN A 213 6.32 -18.05 13.40
C ASN A 213 7.79 -18.21 13.82
N TYR A 214 8.50 -17.09 13.96
CA TYR A 214 9.89 -17.12 14.41
C TYR A 214 10.07 -17.42 15.91
N ASN A 215 8.99 -17.66 16.68
CA ASN A 215 9.04 -17.92 18.13
C ASN A 215 9.85 -16.88 18.91
N ILE A 216 9.69 -15.60 18.58
CA ILE A 216 10.31 -14.48 19.31
C ILE A 216 9.23 -13.83 20.18
N ASP A 217 9.47 -13.77 21.48
CA ASP A 217 8.59 -13.07 22.40
C ASP A 217 8.65 -11.56 22.17
N ALA A 218 7.49 -10.98 21.83
CA ALA A 218 7.35 -9.55 21.59
C ALA A 218 7.48 -8.71 22.88
N GLU A 219 7.19 -9.31 24.04
CA GLU A 219 7.06 -8.61 25.33
C GLU A 219 8.39 -8.07 25.87
N ASN A 220 9.53 -8.57 25.40
CA ASN A 220 10.86 -8.18 25.89
C ASN A 220 11.56 -7.09 25.07
N ARG A 221 10.91 -6.50 24.06
CA ARG A 221 11.50 -5.44 23.23
C ARG A 221 10.85 -4.09 23.45
N THR A 222 11.62 -3.16 23.99
CA THR A 222 11.26 -1.74 24.04
C THR A 222 11.52 -1.11 22.66
N VAL A 223 10.56 -1.21 21.75
CA VAL A 223 10.61 -0.59 20.41
C VAL A 223 9.52 0.48 20.33
N LYS A 224 9.89 1.69 19.93
CA LYS A 224 8.94 2.76 19.60
C LYS A 224 8.34 2.47 18.23
N TYR A 225 7.02 2.41 18.15
CA TYR A 225 6.32 2.33 16.88
C TYR A 225 5.84 3.73 16.46
N SER A 226 5.95 4.03 15.17
CA SER A 226 5.49 5.28 14.58
C SER A 226 5.08 5.03 13.12
N PRO A 227 4.13 5.80 12.55
CA PRO A 227 3.76 5.66 11.15
C PRO A 227 4.99 5.77 10.23
N LEU A 228 5.06 4.94 9.19
CA LEU A 228 6.18 4.98 8.22
C LEU A 228 6.39 6.39 7.67
N GLN A 229 5.30 7.11 7.43
CA GLN A 229 5.33 8.48 6.94
C GLN A 229 6.11 9.41 7.87
N GLU A 230 5.83 9.35 9.18
CA GLU A 230 6.50 10.16 10.19
C GLU A 230 7.98 9.80 10.27
N ILE A 231 8.32 8.50 10.17
CA ILE A 231 9.73 8.05 10.14
C ILE A 231 10.47 8.61 8.91
N ILE A 232 9.83 8.58 7.73
CA ILE A 232 10.44 9.14 6.51
C ILE A 232 10.71 10.64 6.68
N GLU A 233 9.77 11.38 7.27
CA GLU A 233 9.90 12.82 7.50
C GLU A 233 10.93 13.16 8.59
N GLU A 234 10.83 12.51 9.76
CA GLU A 234 11.70 12.73 10.93
C GLU A 234 13.18 12.50 10.60
N TYR A 235 13.48 11.44 9.85
CA TYR A 235 14.85 11.08 9.49
C TYR A 235 15.28 11.59 8.12
N GLY A 236 14.43 12.36 7.42
CA GLY A 236 14.74 12.95 6.12
C GLY A 236 15.10 11.92 5.06
N ILE A 237 14.38 10.79 5.02
CA ILE A 237 14.62 9.73 4.04
C ILE A 237 14.25 10.23 2.64
N GLU A 238 15.14 10.01 1.69
CA GLU A 238 14.89 10.39 0.30
C GLU A 238 13.85 9.47 -0.36
N ARG A 239 12.62 9.98 -0.43
CA ARG A 239 11.44 9.23 -0.87
C ARG A 239 11.57 8.58 -2.23
N GLU A 240 12.03 9.34 -3.23
CA GLU A 240 12.09 8.83 -4.60
C GLU A 240 13.05 7.64 -4.71
N HIS A 241 14.24 7.76 -4.11
CA HIS A 241 15.20 6.67 -4.04
C HIS A 241 14.65 5.46 -3.27
N ALA A 242 14.14 5.70 -2.06
CA ALA A 242 13.57 4.64 -1.22
C ALA A 242 12.49 3.85 -1.98
N ARG A 243 11.61 4.56 -2.70
CA ARG A 243 10.58 3.96 -3.54
C ARG A 243 11.17 3.14 -4.69
N ARG A 244 12.16 3.67 -5.41
CA ARG A 244 12.85 2.94 -6.50
C ARG A 244 13.51 1.66 -6.00
N VAL A 245 14.16 1.70 -4.85
CA VAL A 245 14.77 0.52 -4.23
C VAL A 245 13.69 -0.50 -3.83
N ALA A 246 12.53 -0.05 -3.34
CA ALA A 246 11.41 -0.93 -3.03
C ALA A 246 10.81 -1.59 -4.28
N GLU A 247 10.62 -0.84 -5.37
CA GLU A 247 10.15 -1.35 -6.67
C GLU A 247 11.11 -2.40 -7.24
N ASN A 248 12.40 -2.11 -7.27
CA ASN A 248 13.44 -3.04 -7.72
C ASN A 248 13.50 -4.29 -6.82
N SER A 249 13.40 -4.11 -5.50
CA SER A 249 13.40 -5.22 -4.53
C SER A 249 12.19 -6.14 -4.71
N TYR A 250 11.01 -5.57 -4.95
CA TYR A 250 9.80 -6.33 -5.25
C TYR A 250 9.95 -7.17 -6.51
N ARG A 251 10.51 -6.58 -7.57
CA ARG A 251 10.69 -7.27 -8.85
C ARG A 251 11.68 -8.42 -8.73
N LEU A 252 12.84 -8.17 -8.13
CA LEU A 252 13.85 -9.19 -7.86
C LEU A 252 13.29 -10.31 -6.96
N PHE A 253 12.57 -9.99 -5.88
CA PHE A 253 11.95 -11.00 -5.02
C PHE A 253 10.90 -11.85 -5.74
N THR A 254 10.12 -11.25 -6.63
CA THR A 254 9.04 -11.96 -7.32
C THR A 254 9.59 -12.86 -8.41
N GLU A 255 10.49 -12.34 -9.25
CA GLU A 255 11.03 -13.06 -10.39
C GLU A 255 12.10 -14.10 -10.00
N LEU A 256 12.88 -13.86 -8.93
CA LEU A 256 13.90 -14.81 -8.46
C LEU A 256 13.36 -15.84 -7.45
N LYS A 257 12.04 -15.91 -7.27
CA LYS A 257 11.36 -16.75 -6.27
C LYS A 257 11.75 -18.23 -6.32
N SER A 258 11.94 -18.74 -7.53
CA SER A 258 12.32 -20.14 -7.78
C SER A 258 13.75 -20.49 -7.37
N ILE A 259 14.55 -19.49 -6.98
CA ILE A 259 15.96 -19.67 -6.60
C ILE A 259 16.15 -19.38 -5.11
N HIS A 260 15.63 -18.25 -4.63
CA HIS A 260 15.85 -17.87 -3.24
C HIS A 260 14.86 -18.51 -2.26
N HIS A 261 13.75 -19.08 -2.74
CA HIS A 261 12.75 -19.85 -1.98
C HIS A 261 12.14 -19.20 -0.72
N LEU A 262 12.45 -17.94 -0.41
CA LEU A 262 11.82 -17.17 0.68
C LEU A 262 10.30 -17.30 0.64
N ARG A 263 9.68 -17.29 1.81
CA ARG A 263 8.22 -17.27 1.97
C ARG A 263 7.62 -15.94 1.49
N SER A 264 6.48 -15.97 0.79
CA SER A 264 5.88 -14.75 0.21
C SER A 264 5.42 -13.75 1.26
N GLU A 265 5.18 -14.22 2.47
CA GLU A 265 4.86 -13.45 3.67
C GLU A 265 5.94 -12.43 4.05
N LEU A 266 7.18 -12.58 3.54
CA LEU A 266 8.29 -11.63 3.75
C LEU A 266 8.33 -10.46 2.77
N LEU A 267 7.49 -10.46 1.74
CA LEU A 267 7.51 -9.42 0.70
C LEU A 267 7.20 -8.03 1.27
N HIS A 268 6.23 -7.93 2.18
CA HIS A 268 5.93 -6.67 2.87
C HIS A 268 7.09 -6.22 3.76
N THR A 269 7.78 -7.15 4.44
CA THR A 269 8.99 -6.84 5.21
C THR A 269 10.10 -6.27 4.32
N LEU A 270 10.33 -6.88 3.16
CA LEU A 270 11.30 -6.39 2.17
C LEU A 270 10.96 -4.98 1.70
N ARG A 271 9.68 -4.74 1.40
CA ARG A 271 9.19 -3.41 0.99
C ARG A 271 9.51 -2.37 2.06
N ILE A 272 9.09 -2.61 3.31
CA ILE A 272 9.36 -1.67 4.41
C ILE A 272 10.86 -1.48 4.63
N ALA A 273 11.65 -2.57 4.63
CA ALA A 273 13.11 -2.50 4.78
C ALA A 273 13.78 -1.69 3.67
N SER A 274 13.29 -1.79 2.43
CA SER A 274 13.78 -1.00 1.30
C SER A 274 13.48 0.49 1.49
N LEU A 275 12.30 0.82 2.02
CA LEU A 275 11.91 2.19 2.25
C LEU A 275 12.70 2.87 3.36
N VAL A 276 13.20 2.11 4.35
CA VAL A 276 13.93 2.65 5.51
C VAL A 276 15.43 2.30 5.53
N HIS A 277 15.97 1.71 4.47
CA HIS A 277 17.36 1.21 4.48
C HIS A 277 18.39 2.31 4.75
N ASP A 278 18.10 3.52 4.27
CA ASP A 278 18.95 4.71 4.33
C ASP A 278 18.56 5.70 5.44
N ILE A 279 17.76 5.28 6.42
CA ILE A 279 17.33 6.08 7.58
C ILE A 279 18.48 6.75 8.36
N GLY A 280 19.71 6.21 8.26
CA GLY A 280 20.90 6.76 8.92
C GLY A 280 21.65 7.84 8.13
N VAL A 281 21.25 8.17 6.89
CA VAL A 281 22.01 9.05 5.99
C VAL A 281 22.11 10.47 6.52
N MET A 282 21.00 11.05 6.99
CA MET A 282 20.97 12.40 7.57
C MET A 282 21.86 12.55 8.80
N THR A 283 22.01 11.47 9.58
CA THR A 283 22.81 11.48 10.81
C THR A 283 24.31 11.25 10.54
N ASP A 284 24.67 10.28 9.68
CA ASP A 284 26.07 10.05 9.28
C ASP A 284 26.14 9.39 7.89
N VAL A 285 26.40 10.19 6.85
CA VAL A 285 26.55 9.70 5.47
C VAL A 285 27.61 8.60 5.33
N LYS A 286 28.71 8.62 6.10
CA LYS A 286 29.79 7.62 5.97
C LYS A 286 29.41 6.31 6.66
N LYS A 287 28.77 6.39 7.83
CA LYS A 287 28.40 5.23 8.66
C LYS A 287 26.89 4.96 8.72
N HIS A 288 26.10 5.46 7.77
CA HIS A 288 24.64 5.36 7.78
C HIS A 288 24.11 3.95 8.00
N HIS A 289 24.66 2.91 7.36
CA HIS A 289 24.31 1.51 7.66
C HIS A 289 24.40 1.11 9.15
N LYS A 290 25.34 1.65 9.93
CA LYS A 290 25.46 1.39 11.38
C LYS A 290 24.46 2.23 12.16
N VAL A 291 24.36 3.52 11.82
CA VAL A 291 23.44 4.44 12.50
C VAL A 291 21.99 4.04 12.25
N GLY A 292 21.64 3.69 11.01
CA GLY A 292 20.32 3.18 10.63
C GLY A 292 19.98 1.87 11.32
N ARG A 293 20.94 0.95 11.50
CA ARG A 293 20.75 -0.23 12.36
C ARG A 293 20.39 0.19 13.79
N ASP A 294 21.10 1.15 14.36
CA ASP A 294 20.90 1.59 15.74
C ASP A 294 19.52 2.25 15.90
N ILE A 295 19.14 3.14 14.98
CA ILE A 295 17.81 3.75 14.91
C ILE A 295 16.72 2.67 14.80
N LEU A 296 16.83 1.75 13.84
CA LEU A 296 15.82 0.72 13.61
C LEU A 296 15.77 -0.36 14.70
N SER A 297 16.79 -0.41 15.58
CA SER A 297 16.76 -1.29 16.75
C SER A 297 15.86 -0.74 17.85
N GLU A 298 15.61 0.57 17.83
CA GLU A 298 14.83 1.29 18.84
C GLU A 298 13.50 1.80 18.27
N THR A 299 13.39 1.96 16.95
CA THR A 299 12.21 2.48 16.24
C THR A 299 11.76 1.53 15.13
N CYS A 300 10.45 1.35 14.96
CA CYS A 300 9.86 0.54 13.90
C CYS A 300 8.64 1.22 13.28
N PRO A 301 8.42 1.11 11.96
CA PRO A 301 7.15 1.49 11.35
C PRO A 301 5.95 0.70 11.92
N ASP A 302 4.81 1.37 12.15
CA ASP A 302 3.52 0.77 12.55
C ASP A 302 3.04 -0.30 11.55
N GLU A 303 3.46 -0.14 10.30
CA GLU A 303 3.13 -0.99 9.18
C GLU A 303 3.86 -2.34 9.24
N LEU A 304 4.81 -2.55 10.16
CA LEU A 304 5.54 -3.80 10.31
C LEU A 304 5.50 -4.35 11.75
N PRO A 305 4.72 -5.42 12.00
CA PRO A 305 4.56 -5.95 13.35
C PRO A 305 5.78 -6.76 13.82
N CYS A 306 5.90 -6.91 15.14
CA CYS A 306 6.74 -7.95 15.73
C CYS A 306 6.29 -9.36 15.28
N PRO A 307 7.22 -10.30 15.05
CA PRO A 307 8.68 -10.19 15.17
C PRO A 307 9.41 -9.71 13.92
N LEU A 308 8.70 -9.30 12.86
CA LEU A 308 9.31 -8.91 11.58
C LEU A 308 10.11 -7.62 11.68
N CYS A 309 9.77 -6.72 12.61
CA CYS A 309 10.57 -5.54 12.93
C CYS A 309 12.04 -5.85 13.25
N ALA A 310 12.33 -7.04 13.80
CA ALA A 310 13.69 -7.49 14.13
C ALA A 310 14.62 -7.63 12.91
N ILE A 311 14.05 -7.71 11.70
CA ILE A 311 14.78 -7.86 10.44
C ILE A 311 15.38 -6.52 9.99
N LEU A 312 14.67 -5.40 10.24
CA LEU A 312 15.02 -4.08 9.70
C LEU A 312 16.44 -3.61 10.07
N PRO A 313 16.88 -3.69 11.34
CA PRO A 313 18.22 -3.25 11.72
C PRO A 313 19.32 -3.95 10.93
N TRP A 314 19.13 -5.25 10.66
CA TRP A 314 20.14 -6.06 9.99
C TRP A 314 20.16 -5.81 8.50
N MET A 315 19.01 -5.60 7.86
CA MET A 315 18.96 -5.18 6.46
C MET A 315 19.64 -3.81 6.27
N ALA A 316 19.37 -2.84 7.16
CA ALA A 316 20.07 -1.55 7.17
C ALA A 316 21.58 -1.70 7.43
N PHE A 317 22.00 -2.64 8.30
CA PHE A 317 23.43 -2.88 8.53
C PHE A 317 24.12 -3.53 7.33
N LEU A 318 23.44 -4.45 6.65
CA LEU A 318 23.99 -5.31 5.60
C LEU A 318 23.88 -4.70 4.20
N HIS A 319 23.09 -3.65 3.96
CA HIS A 319 23.00 -3.06 2.61
C HIS A 319 24.32 -2.41 2.15
N LYS A 320 25.22 -2.00 3.08
CA LYS A 320 26.48 -1.32 2.74
C LYS A 320 27.74 -2.13 3.04
N LYS A 321 28.81 -1.75 2.31
CA LYS A 321 30.15 -2.35 2.26
C LYS A 321 30.14 -3.73 1.61
N ARG A 322 31.30 -4.14 1.10
CA ARG A 322 31.49 -5.50 0.61
C ARG A 322 31.09 -6.52 1.69
N ILE A 323 30.49 -7.62 1.26
CA ILE A 323 30.24 -8.80 2.06
C ILE A 323 31.12 -9.93 1.53
N ASP A 324 31.91 -10.50 2.44
CA ASP A 324 32.78 -11.65 2.21
C ASP A 324 32.56 -12.66 3.34
N LEU A 325 33.14 -13.85 3.20
CA LEU A 325 33.04 -14.91 4.20
C LEU A 325 33.50 -14.44 5.59
N LYS A 326 34.57 -13.64 5.66
CA LYS A 326 35.09 -13.08 6.93
C LYS A 326 34.07 -12.17 7.61
N LYS A 327 33.31 -11.37 6.86
CA LYS A 327 32.26 -10.50 7.41
C LYS A 327 31.06 -11.33 7.88
N LEU A 328 30.68 -12.39 7.16
CA LEU A 328 29.60 -13.30 7.58
C LEU A 328 29.97 -14.06 8.85
N GLU A 329 31.20 -14.57 8.96
CA GLU A 329 31.73 -15.17 10.19
C GLU A 329 31.70 -14.18 11.36
N LYS A 330 32.14 -12.94 11.16
CA LYS A 330 32.05 -11.91 12.21
C LYS A 330 30.62 -11.56 12.59
N LEU A 331 29.68 -11.62 11.63
CA LEU A 331 28.27 -11.36 11.85
C LEU A 331 27.63 -12.48 12.68
N SER A 332 27.92 -13.75 12.35
CA SER A 332 27.38 -14.91 13.08
C SER A 332 27.85 -14.96 14.53
N LEU A 333 29.00 -14.35 14.85
CA LEU A 333 29.51 -14.22 16.22
C LEU A 333 28.93 -13.01 16.99
N LYS A 334 28.22 -12.08 16.34
CA LYS A 334 27.60 -10.95 17.05
C LYS A 334 26.41 -11.44 17.87
N ARG A 335 26.47 -11.30 19.20
CA ARG A 335 25.42 -11.70 20.15
C ARG A 335 24.00 -11.35 19.69
N ASN A 336 23.77 -10.10 19.29
CA ASN A 336 22.42 -9.63 18.90
C ASN A 336 21.91 -10.25 17.60
N PHE A 337 22.81 -10.69 16.70
CA PHE A 337 22.42 -11.42 15.49
C PHE A 337 22.28 -12.92 15.80
N PHE A 338 23.24 -13.48 16.54
CA PHE A 338 23.28 -14.88 16.93
C PHE A 338 22.06 -15.33 17.73
N ILE A 339 21.50 -14.47 18.58
CA ILE A 339 20.31 -14.79 19.37
C ILE A 339 19.03 -14.89 18.52
N LEU A 340 19.02 -14.36 17.30
CA LEU A 340 17.87 -14.51 16.41
C LEU A 340 17.70 -15.98 16.00
N PRO A 341 16.48 -16.48 15.79
CA PRO A 341 16.23 -17.82 15.27
C PRO A 341 16.98 -18.09 13.97
N SER A 342 17.44 -19.33 13.74
CA SER A 342 18.22 -19.70 12.55
C SER A 342 17.51 -19.33 11.25
N GLN A 343 16.24 -19.69 11.11
CA GLN A 343 15.43 -19.34 9.94
C GLN A 343 15.36 -17.82 9.73
N MET A 344 15.23 -17.02 10.81
CA MET A 344 15.21 -15.56 10.69
C MET A 344 16.55 -15.03 10.19
N ARG A 345 17.67 -15.59 10.66
CA ARG A 345 19.00 -15.17 10.20
C ARG A 345 19.21 -15.49 8.72
N GLU A 346 18.77 -16.67 8.27
CA GLU A 346 18.80 -17.04 6.85
C GLU A 346 17.94 -16.10 6.01
N ASP A 347 16.70 -15.87 6.43
CA ASP A 347 15.77 -14.96 5.76
C ASP A 347 16.36 -13.54 5.67
N ILE A 348 17.00 -13.03 6.74
CA ILE A 348 17.69 -11.73 6.75
C ILE A 348 18.80 -11.68 5.69
N LEU A 349 19.63 -12.72 5.57
CA LEU A 349 20.74 -12.74 4.62
C LEU A 349 20.24 -12.69 3.18
N ILE A 350 19.22 -13.50 2.86
CA ILE A 350 18.65 -13.53 1.51
C ILE A 350 17.94 -12.21 1.18
N LEU A 351 17.11 -11.69 2.10
CA LEU A 351 16.46 -10.39 1.95
C LEU A 351 17.48 -9.26 1.77
N SER A 352 18.60 -9.31 2.50
CA SER A 352 19.69 -8.34 2.36
C SER A 352 20.38 -8.46 1.01
N ALA A 353 20.54 -9.67 0.44
CA ALA A 353 21.10 -9.84 -0.89
C ALA A 353 20.22 -9.15 -1.95
N ILE A 354 18.90 -9.34 -1.88
CA ILE A 354 17.93 -8.70 -2.77
C ILE A 354 17.97 -7.18 -2.62
N LEU A 355 17.90 -6.68 -1.38
CA LEU A 355 17.94 -5.23 -1.10
C LEU A 355 19.23 -4.59 -1.63
N ARG A 356 20.39 -5.25 -1.45
CA ARG A 356 21.68 -4.74 -1.94
C ARG A 356 21.71 -4.56 -3.45
N MET A 357 21.21 -5.55 -4.19
CA MET A 357 21.14 -5.48 -5.65
C MET A 357 20.17 -4.38 -6.08
N ALA A 358 18.99 -4.30 -5.45
CA ALA A 358 17.99 -3.27 -5.73
C ALA A 358 18.47 -1.83 -5.45
N ASP A 359 19.20 -1.62 -4.35
CA ASP A 359 19.86 -0.35 -4.01
C ASP A 359 20.97 -0.04 -5.04
N GLY A 360 21.68 -1.05 -5.54
CA GLY A 360 22.64 -0.87 -6.65
C GLY A 360 22.00 -0.37 -7.94
N LEU A 361 20.76 -0.79 -8.23
CA LEU A 361 20.02 -0.43 -9.45
C LEU A 361 19.48 1.01 -9.48
N ASP A 362 19.53 1.73 -8.37
CA ASP A 362 19.17 3.14 -8.29
C ASP A 362 20.31 3.97 -7.67
N TYR A 363 21.54 3.65 -8.04
CA TYR A 363 22.72 4.35 -7.51
C TYR A 363 22.94 5.71 -8.18
N SER A 364 22.76 5.78 -9.49
CA SER A 364 22.90 6.99 -10.29
C SER A 364 21.76 7.98 -10.09
N ARG A 365 20.59 7.49 -9.67
CA ARG A 365 19.31 8.22 -9.63
C ARG A 365 18.85 8.74 -11.00
N MET A 366 19.34 8.11 -12.08
CA MET A 366 19.03 8.52 -13.46
C MET A 366 17.90 7.71 -14.09
N GLY A 367 17.06 7.08 -13.27
CA GLY A 367 15.83 6.41 -13.71
C GLY A 367 16.05 5.10 -14.44
N SER A 368 17.05 4.31 -14.03
CA SER A 368 17.29 2.96 -14.54
C SER A 368 16.15 2.01 -14.17
N ARG A 369 15.85 1.06 -15.06
CA ARG A 369 14.77 0.10 -14.89
C ARG A 369 15.21 -1.26 -15.38
N ILE A 370 14.84 -2.29 -14.63
CA ILE A 370 14.94 -3.67 -15.13
C ILE A 370 14.02 -3.77 -16.36
N THR A 371 14.46 -4.40 -17.45
CA THR A 371 13.63 -4.73 -18.61
C THR A 371 13.30 -6.22 -18.62
N GLU A 372 14.27 -7.06 -18.31
CA GLU A 372 14.17 -8.52 -18.36
C GLU A 372 15.01 -9.17 -17.25
N ILE A 373 14.52 -10.29 -16.70
CA ILE A 373 15.30 -11.21 -15.86
C ILE A 373 15.27 -12.58 -16.54
N ASP A 374 16.37 -12.92 -17.21
CA ASP A 374 16.51 -14.18 -17.94
C ASP A 374 17.02 -15.28 -17.00
N LEU A 375 16.13 -16.23 -16.70
CA LEU A 375 16.39 -17.40 -15.87
C LEU A 375 16.73 -18.65 -16.68
N THR A 376 16.75 -18.58 -18.02
CA THR A 376 16.92 -19.75 -18.90
C THR A 376 18.37 -20.20 -19.03
N LYS A 377 19.32 -19.32 -18.72
CA LYS A 377 20.76 -19.56 -18.74
C LYS A 377 21.23 -20.22 -17.45
N GLU A 378 22.47 -20.71 -17.45
CA GLU A 378 23.13 -21.25 -16.24
C GLU A 378 23.11 -20.22 -15.11
N ASP A 379 23.68 -19.04 -15.39
CA ASP A 379 23.59 -17.85 -14.54
C ASP A 379 22.46 -16.91 -14.97
N ILE A 380 21.94 -16.14 -14.01
CA ILE A 380 20.84 -15.20 -14.20
C ILE A 380 21.36 -13.94 -14.89
N ILE A 381 20.69 -13.49 -15.95
CA ILE A 381 21.02 -12.21 -16.60
C ILE A 381 19.87 -11.22 -16.39
N VAL A 382 20.16 -10.10 -15.74
CA VAL A 382 19.24 -8.99 -15.54
C VAL A 382 19.60 -7.87 -16.49
N LYS A 383 18.68 -7.53 -17.40
CA LYS A 383 18.85 -6.43 -18.35
C LYS A 383 18.27 -5.14 -17.81
N ILE A 384 19.02 -4.04 -17.94
CA ILE A 384 18.70 -2.73 -17.40
C ILE A 384 18.65 -1.71 -18.54
N SER A 385 17.63 -0.86 -18.57
CA SER A 385 17.51 0.26 -19.49
C SER A 385 17.36 1.58 -18.74
N GLY A 386 17.62 2.69 -19.43
CA GLY A 386 17.51 4.03 -18.87
C GLY A 386 18.84 4.79 -18.90
N LYS A 387 18.81 6.07 -18.53
CA LYS A 387 19.98 6.96 -18.70
C LYS A 387 21.18 6.58 -17.82
N GLY A 388 20.94 5.85 -16.72
CA GLY A 388 21.98 5.39 -15.81
C GLY A 388 22.28 3.89 -15.92
N ALA A 389 21.78 3.22 -16.96
CA ALA A 389 21.73 1.75 -17.00
C ALA A 389 23.10 1.09 -16.85
N GLU A 390 24.13 1.56 -17.57
CA GLU A 390 25.50 1.07 -17.45
C GLU A 390 26.02 1.17 -16.00
N LEU A 391 25.96 2.38 -15.41
CA LEU A 391 26.46 2.65 -14.05
C LEU A 391 25.71 1.85 -12.98
N ASP A 392 24.39 1.76 -13.10
CA ASP A 392 23.53 1.06 -12.14
C ASP A 392 23.65 -0.45 -12.28
N ALA A 393 23.84 -0.97 -13.49
CA ALA A 393 24.13 -2.38 -13.73
C ALA A 393 25.47 -2.78 -13.07
N ASP A 394 26.54 -2.03 -13.33
CA ASP A 394 27.85 -2.27 -12.70
C ASP A 394 27.78 -2.21 -11.17
N ARG A 395 26.99 -1.26 -10.65
CA ARG A 395 26.81 -1.10 -9.21
C ARG A 395 26.01 -2.24 -8.59
N ALA A 396 24.92 -2.66 -9.22
CA ALA A 396 24.12 -3.80 -8.79
C ALA A 396 24.94 -5.09 -8.83
N ASP A 397 25.73 -5.29 -9.89
CA ASP A 397 26.64 -6.43 -10.04
C ASP A 397 27.68 -6.46 -8.92
N THR A 398 28.31 -5.31 -8.61
CA THR A 398 29.23 -5.20 -7.47
C THR A 398 28.55 -5.53 -6.14
N LYS A 399 27.27 -5.17 -5.97
CA LYS A 399 26.47 -5.40 -4.76
C LYS A 399 25.83 -6.79 -4.68
N ALA A 400 25.93 -7.61 -5.74
CA ALA A 400 25.51 -9.02 -5.74
C ALA A 400 26.50 -9.95 -5.00
N ASP A 401 27.52 -9.40 -4.34
CA ASP A 401 28.50 -10.14 -3.54
C ASP A 401 27.88 -11.08 -2.48
N LEU A 402 26.81 -10.67 -1.79
CA LEU A 402 26.10 -11.56 -0.86
C LEU A 402 25.29 -12.63 -1.58
N TRP A 403 24.67 -12.32 -2.73
CA TRP A 403 23.95 -13.31 -3.53
C TRP A 403 24.88 -14.48 -3.90
N ARG A 404 26.07 -14.15 -4.41
CA ARG A 404 27.13 -15.10 -4.80
C ARG A 404 27.65 -15.98 -3.66
N LEU A 405 27.47 -15.57 -2.42
CA LEU A 405 27.83 -16.37 -1.24
C LEU A 405 26.70 -17.29 -0.79
N LEU A 406 25.45 -17.00 -1.21
CA LEU A 406 24.25 -17.71 -0.76
C LEU A 406 23.73 -18.72 -1.81
N PHE A 407 24.00 -18.48 -3.09
CA PHE A 407 23.42 -19.25 -4.19
C PHE A 407 24.49 -19.74 -5.17
N GLU A 408 24.28 -20.94 -5.71
CA GLU A 408 25.17 -21.52 -6.73
C GLU A 408 25.02 -20.82 -8.09
N ARG A 409 23.78 -20.44 -8.45
CA ARG A 409 23.51 -19.67 -9.67
C ARG A 409 23.88 -18.22 -9.45
N ASP A 410 24.87 -17.73 -10.19
CA ASP A 410 25.26 -16.32 -10.13
C ASP A 410 24.22 -15.45 -10.85
N ILE A 411 24.29 -14.15 -10.61
CA ILE A 411 23.47 -13.12 -11.19
C ILE A 411 24.37 -12.02 -11.75
N TYR A 412 24.07 -11.60 -12.97
CA TYR A 412 24.78 -10.52 -13.64
C TYR A 412 23.81 -9.47 -14.14
N PHE A 413 24.19 -8.21 -13.95
CA PHE A 413 23.43 -7.05 -14.42
C PHE A 413 24.12 -6.46 -15.65
N ARG A 414 23.34 -6.18 -16.70
CA ARG A 414 23.85 -5.67 -17.99
C ARG A 414 22.93 -4.60 -18.54
N GLU A 415 23.49 -3.60 -19.20
CA GLU A 415 22.71 -2.65 -19.99
C GLU A 415 22.06 -3.34 -21.19
N ASP A 416 20.80 -2.99 -21.45
CA ASP A 416 20.01 -3.42 -22.61
C ASP A 416 20.26 -2.44 -23.76
N TYR A 417 20.99 -2.91 -24.79
CA TYR A 417 21.41 -2.11 -25.94
C TYR A 417 20.36 -2.04 -27.05
#